data_AF-A0A1I0TXF1-F1
#
_entry.id   AF-A0A1I0TXF1-F1
#
_cell.length_a   1.000
_cell.length_b   1.000
_cell.length_c   1.000
_cell.angle_alpha   90.00
_cell.angle_beta   90.00
_cell.angle_gamma   90.00
#
_symmetry.space_group_name_H-M   'P 1'
#
loop_
_entity.id
_entity.type
_entity.pdbx_description
1 polymer ?
#
loop_
_entity_poly.entity_id
_entity_poly.type
_entity_poly.pdbx_seq_one_letter_code
_entity_poly.pdbx_strand_id
1 'polypeptide(L)'
;MKNKNRNYPGKGRVVMVHPHLTTDPVARQGYVGHVTRQKDADTVVVTFDDGTSGMYQADALLTLRPKQEILDGLLSAIRAKHTDEALMQQLYQLVIRNRYKQALPLAFESEATGSICLVAFDRWQQLAQHTQKARSLKPK
;
A
#
# COMPACT_ATOMS: atom_id res chain seq x y z
N MET A 1 -29.11 -1.45 -17.25
CA MET A 1 -28.09 -0.98 -16.28
C MET A 1 -26.81 -1.76 -16.51
N LYS A 2 -25.71 -1.11 -16.93
CA LYS A 2 -24.46 -1.82 -17.28
C LYS A 2 -23.74 -2.23 -15.98
N ASN A 3 -23.91 -3.48 -15.59
CA ASN A 3 -23.21 -4.10 -14.47
C ASN A 3 -21.74 -4.34 -14.89
N LYS A 4 -20.93 -3.27 -14.87
CA LYS A 4 -19.49 -3.41 -15.02
C LYS A 4 -18.95 -3.87 -13.68
N ASN A 5 -18.75 -5.19 -13.54
CA ASN A 5 -17.70 -5.73 -12.68
C ASN A 5 -16.37 -5.13 -13.18
N ARG A 6 -16.11 -3.87 -12.85
CA ARG A 6 -14.81 -3.23 -13.05
C ARG A 6 -13.89 -3.96 -12.09
N ASN A 7 -13.05 -4.80 -12.67
CA ASN A 7 -11.91 -5.37 -11.97
C ASN A 7 -11.01 -4.20 -11.54
N TYR A 8 -11.26 -3.71 -10.33
CA TYR A 8 -10.53 -2.58 -9.76
C TYR A 8 -9.15 -3.10 -9.33
N PRO A 9 -8.04 -2.57 -9.89
CA PRO A 9 -6.72 -3.14 -9.67
C PRO A 9 -6.26 -3.12 -8.20
N GLY A 10 -6.85 -2.26 -7.37
CA GLY A 10 -6.57 -2.21 -5.93
C GLY A 10 -7.43 -3.15 -5.08
N LYS A 11 -8.37 -3.92 -5.64
CA LYS A 11 -9.23 -4.82 -4.85
C LYS A 11 -8.38 -5.90 -4.18
N GLY A 12 -8.59 -6.08 -2.88
CA GLY A 12 -7.81 -6.99 -2.03
C GLY A 12 -6.45 -6.44 -1.59
N ARG A 13 -6.07 -5.21 -2.00
CA ARG A 13 -4.82 -4.59 -1.55
C ARG A 13 -4.91 -4.32 -0.05
N VAL A 14 -3.88 -4.71 0.68
CA VAL A 14 -3.71 -4.38 2.10
C VAL A 14 -3.22 -2.94 2.20
N VAL A 15 -3.91 -2.14 3.01
CA VAL A 15 -3.66 -0.70 3.19
C VAL A 15 -3.70 -0.36 4.68
N MET A 16 -2.99 0.68 5.07
CA MET A 16 -3.05 1.28 6.39
C MET A 16 -3.69 2.65 6.29
N VAL A 17 -4.62 2.98 7.17
CA VAL A 17 -5.13 4.37 7.26
C VAL A 17 -3.99 5.24 7.75
N HIS A 18 -3.74 6.37 7.08
CA HIS A 18 -2.64 7.24 7.41
C HIS A 18 -2.66 7.60 8.92
N PRO A 19 -1.60 7.31 9.71
CA PRO A 19 -1.63 7.50 11.17
C PRO A 19 -1.86 8.96 11.60
N HIS A 20 -1.50 9.91 10.73
CA HIS A 20 -1.71 11.34 10.94
C HIS A 20 -2.92 11.90 10.17
N LEU A 21 -3.87 11.06 9.78
CA LEU A 21 -5.09 11.52 9.11
C LEU A 21 -5.89 12.44 10.05
N THR A 22 -6.09 13.69 9.62
CA THR A 22 -6.70 14.75 10.44
C THR A 22 -8.19 14.54 10.64
N THR A 23 -8.89 13.97 9.66
CA THR A 23 -10.32 13.64 9.74
C THR A 23 -10.51 12.18 9.35
N ASP A 24 -10.64 11.32 10.36
CA ASP A 24 -10.91 9.90 10.17
C ASP A 24 -12.39 9.59 10.43
N PRO A 25 -13.17 9.17 9.41
CA PRO A 25 -14.60 8.95 9.54
C PRO A 25 -14.99 7.76 10.44
N VAL A 26 -14.07 6.84 10.73
CA VAL A 26 -14.36 5.63 11.53
C VAL A 26 -13.33 5.38 12.64
N ALA A 27 -12.47 6.37 12.93
CA ALA A 27 -11.45 6.35 13.99
C ALA A 27 -10.51 5.14 13.92
N ARG A 28 -9.84 4.97 12.77
CA ARG A 28 -8.95 3.85 12.45
C ARG A 28 -7.57 4.30 11.99
N GLN A 29 -7.10 5.48 12.40
CA GLN A 29 -5.74 5.94 12.07
C GLN A 29 -4.70 4.89 12.48
N GLY A 30 -3.80 4.53 11.54
CA GLY A 30 -2.79 3.50 11.74
C GLY A 30 -3.30 2.06 11.71
N TYR A 31 -4.60 1.82 11.62
CA TYR A 31 -5.13 0.47 11.48
C TYR A 31 -4.95 -0.02 10.05
N VAL A 32 -4.70 -1.32 9.94
CA VAL A 32 -4.58 -2.00 8.66
C VAL A 32 -5.89 -2.66 8.27
N GLY A 33 -6.29 -2.45 7.03
CA GLY A 33 -7.43 -3.12 6.40
C GLY A 33 -7.10 -3.59 5.00
N HIS A 34 -8.13 -3.97 4.26
CA HIS A 34 -8.01 -4.30 2.84
C HIS A 34 -9.07 -3.57 2.03
N VAL A 35 -8.70 -3.18 0.82
CA VAL A 35 -9.63 -2.49 -0.09
C VAL A 35 -10.61 -3.50 -0.67
N THR A 36 -11.91 -3.33 -0.41
CA THR A 36 -12.94 -4.26 -0.89
C THR A 36 -13.54 -3.84 -2.21
N ARG A 37 -13.72 -2.52 -2.40
CA ARG A 37 -14.22 -1.93 -3.64
C ARG A 37 -13.80 -0.47 -3.78
N GLN A 38 -13.79 -0.01 -5.02
CA GLN A 38 -13.74 1.41 -5.35
C GLN A 38 -15.16 1.96 -5.37
N LYS A 39 -15.40 3.09 -4.69
CA LYS A 39 -16.70 3.77 -4.68
C LYS A 39 -16.80 4.72 -5.88
N ASP A 40 -15.79 5.56 -6.05
CA ASP A 40 -15.64 6.54 -7.12
C ASP A 40 -14.14 6.70 -7.47
N ALA A 41 -13.76 7.72 -8.26
CA ALA A 41 -12.40 7.85 -8.78
C ALA A 41 -11.33 7.82 -7.67
N ASP A 42 -11.60 8.53 -6.57
CA ASP A 42 -10.62 8.79 -5.52
C ASP A 42 -11.01 8.16 -4.18
N THR A 43 -12.27 7.73 -4.02
CA THR A 43 -12.75 7.11 -2.79
C THR A 43 -12.80 5.59 -2.90
N VAL A 44 -12.25 4.92 -1.89
CA VAL A 44 -12.29 3.47 -1.73
C VAL A 44 -12.93 3.04 -0.42
N VAL A 45 -13.45 1.81 -0.41
CA VAL A 45 -13.98 1.18 0.79
C VAL A 45 -12.92 0.23 1.34
N VAL A 46 -12.53 0.47 2.59
CA VAL A 46 -11.59 -0.36 3.35
C VAL A 46 -12.36 -1.13 4.41
N THR A 47 -12.10 -2.42 4.52
CA THR A 47 -12.68 -3.28 5.55
C THR A 47 -11.57 -3.78 6.47
N PHE A 48 -11.82 -3.67 7.77
CA PHE A 48 -10.92 -4.04 8.86
C PHE A 48 -11.25 -5.44 9.41
N ASP A 49 -10.39 -5.95 10.28
CA ASP A 49 -10.47 -7.33 10.77
C ASP A 49 -11.66 -7.59 11.70
N ASP A 50 -12.22 -6.54 12.30
CA ASP A 50 -13.46 -6.61 13.09
C ASP A 50 -14.73 -6.46 12.25
N GLY A 51 -14.61 -6.43 10.92
CA GLY A 51 -15.72 -6.29 9.98
C GLY A 51 -16.18 -4.85 9.74
N THR A 52 -15.67 -3.87 10.51
CA THR A 52 -15.95 -2.45 10.27
C THR A 52 -15.46 -2.07 8.88
N SER A 53 -16.25 -1.23 8.18
CA SER A 53 -15.84 -0.68 6.89
C SER A 53 -15.88 0.85 6.92
N GLY A 54 -14.85 1.48 6.37
CA GLY A 54 -14.74 2.94 6.22
C GLY A 54 -14.59 3.33 4.75
N MET A 55 -15.03 4.54 4.41
CA MET A 55 -14.77 5.16 3.11
C MET A 55 -13.63 6.15 3.26
N TYR A 56 -12.59 6.00 2.44
CA TYR A 56 -11.41 6.83 2.51
C TYR A 56 -11.05 7.36 1.12
N GLN A 57 -10.53 8.59 1.09
CA GLN A 57 -9.77 9.04 -0.07
C GLN A 57 -8.53 8.17 -0.24
N ALA A 58 -8.10 7.93 -1.47
CA ALA A 58 -6.98 7.05 -1.77
C ALA A 58 -5.64 7.60 -1.25
N ASP A 59 -5.49 8.92 -1.12
CA ASP A 59 -4.31 9.58 -0.53
C ASP A 59 -4.27 9.50 1.00
N ALA A 60 -5.42 9.31 1.66
CA ALA A 60 -5.54 9.06 3.10
C ALA A 60 -5.09 7.66 3.51
N LEU A 61 -4.64 6.83 2.55
CA LEU A 61 -4.24 5.46 2.75
C LEU A 61 -2.78 5.25 2.32
N LEU A 62 -2.06 4.47 3.12
CA LEU A 62 -0.71 4.01 2.82
C LEU A 62 -0.73 2.53 2.41
N THR A 63 0.12 2.17 1.46
CA THR A 63 0.41 0.79 1.09
C THR A 63 1.92 0.60 0.95
N LEU A 64 2.36 -0.65 0.99
CA LEU A 64 3.71 -0.99 0.58
C LEU A 64 3.92 -0.76 -0.91
N ARG A 65 5.12 -0.33 -1.29
CA ARG A 65 5.60 -0.31 -2.67
C ARG A 65 5.71 -1.73 -3.25
N PRO A 66 5.85 -1.88 -4.57
CA PRO A 66 6.17 -3.17 -5.19
C PRO A 66 7.43 -3.80 -4.60
N LYS A 67 7.47 -5.14 -4.50
CA LYS A 67 8.57 -5.89 -3.86
C LYS A 67 9.94 -5.53 -4.44
N GLN A 68 10.01 -5.31 -5.75
CA GLN A 68 11.23 -4.95 -6.45
C GLN A 68 11.72 -3.55 -6.07
N GLU A 69 10.84 -2.55 -6.01
CA GLU A 69 11.20 -1.20 -5.54
C GLU A 69 11.68 -1.21 -4.08
N ILE A 70 11.07 -2.04 -3.22
CA ILE A 70 11.52 -2.22 -1.84
C ILE A 70 12.93 -2.80 -1.79
N LEU A 71 13.22 -3.82 -2.61
CA LEU A 71 14.56 -4.41 -2.68
C LEU A 71 15.60 -3.41 -3.20
N ASP A 72 15.30 -2.68 -4.27
CA ASP A 72 16.20 -1.68 -4.85
C ASP A 72 16.48 -0.55 -3.84
N GLY A 73 15.45 -0.13 -3.11
CA GLY A 73 15.56 0.83 -2.01
C GLY A 73 16.41 0.31 -0.85
N LEU A 74 16.24 -0.95 -0.46
CA LEU A 74 17.06 -1.62 0.57
C LEU A 74 18.55 -1.63 0.18
N LEU A 75 18.87 -2.08 -1.04
CA LEU A 75 20.24 -2.13 -1.53
C LEU A 75 20.90 -0.74 -1.56
N SER A 76 20.13 0.28 -1.91
CA SER A 76 20.59 1.67 -1.92
C SER A 76 20.83 2.20 -0.50
N ALA A 77 19.92 1.91 0.43
CA ALA A 77 19.99 2.38 1.80
C ALA A 77 21.14 1.73 2.60
N ILE A 78 21.42 0.43 2.38
CA ILE A 78 22.57 -0.27 2.96
C ILE A 78 23.88 0.39 2.51
N ARG A 79 24.02 0.68 1.21
CA ARG A 79 25.22 1.34 0.66
C ARG A 79 25.46 2.69 1.30
N ALA A 80 24.39 3.42 1.59
CA ALA A 80 24.47 4.77 2.15
C ALA A 80 24.40 4.80 3.69
N LYS A 81 24.27 3.65 4.37
CA LYS A 81 24.12 3.53 5.83
C LYS A 81 23.01 4.41 6.43
N HIS A 82 21.93 4.63 5.67
CA HIS A 82 20.84 5.54 6.05
C HIS A 82 19.62 4.84 6.66
N THR A 83 19.72 3.56 6.99
CA THR A 83 18.60 2.79 7.54
C THR A 83 19.06 1.75 8.55
N ASP A 84 18.14 1.35 9.43
CA ASP A 84 18.28 0.13 10.21
C ASP A 84 18.20 -1.09 9.28
N GLU A 85 19.32 -1.79 9.13
CA GLU A 85 19.44 -2.97 8.28
C GLU A 85 18.59 -4.13 8.79
N ALA A 86 18.55 -4.35 10.10
CA ALA A 86 17.81 -5.45 10.71
C ALA A 86 16.30 -5.26 10.51
N LEU A 87 15.81 -4.04 10.73
CA LEU A 87 14.41 -3.67 10.49
C LEU A 87 14.02 -3.89 9.02
N MET A 88 14.86 -3.41 8.09
CA MET A 88 14.58 -3.56 6.66
C MET A 88 14.62 -5.03 6.21
N GLN A 89 15.55 -5.82 6.73
CA GLN A 89 15.60 -7.25 6.45
C GLN A 89 14.33 -7.95 6.95
N GLN A 90 13.89 -7.65 8.18
CA GLN A 90 12.64 -8.17 8.74
C GLN A 90 11.43 -7.77 7.89
N LEU A 91 11.32 -6.50 7.50
CA LEU A 91 10.24 -6.01 6.64
C LEU A 91 10.23 -6.75 5.30
N TYR A 92 11.38 -6.85 4.63
CA TYR A 92 11.48 -7.55 3.36
C TYR A 92 11.08 -9.03 3.49
N GLN A 93 11.49 -9.69 4.58
CA GLN A 93 11.09 -11.06 4.92
C GLN A 93 9.58 -11.24 5.12
N LEU A 94 8.88 -10.24 5.68
CA LEU A 94 7.42 -10.24 5.78
C LEU A 94 6.77 -10.04 4.40
N VAL A 95 7.32 -9.14 3.58
CA VAL A 95 6.84 -8.83 2.22
C VAL A 95 6.93 -10.04 1.29
N ILE A 96 8.05 -10.78 1.29
CA ILE A 96 8.18 -11.98 0.45
C ILE A 96 7.19 -13.08 0.88
N ARG A 97 6.89 -13.19 2.18
CA ARG A 97 5.90 -14.11 2.76
C ARG A 97 4.45 -13.62 2.64
N ASN A 98 4.21 -12.50 1.94
CA ASN A 98 2.90 -11.86 1.78
C ASN A 98 2.22 -11.47 3.11
N ARG A 99 2.99 -11.26 4.19
CA ARG A 99 2.48 -10.81 5.51
C ARG A 99 2.35 -9.29 5.58
N TYR A 100 1.65 -8.70 4.61
CA TYR A 100 1.57 -7.25 4.44
C TYR A 100 0.97 -6.52 5.64
N LYS A 101 0.04 -7.17 6.37
CA LYS A 101 -0.57 -6.59 7.58
C LYS A 101 0.44 -6.36 8.72
N GLN A 102 1.48 -7.18 8.78
CA GLN A 102 2.56 -7.03 9.77
C GLN A 102 3.63 -6.08 9.26
N ALA A 103 3.90 -6.10 7.95
CA ALA A 103 4.93 -5.27 7.34
C ALA A 103 4.56 -3.77 7.28
N LEU A 104 3.29 -3.43 7.09
CA LEU A 104 2.84 -2.04 6.96
C LEU A 104 3.11 -1.18 8.22
N PRO A 105 2.66 -1.60 9.42
CA PRO A 105 2.94 -0.85 10.65
C PRO A 105 4.44 -0.78 10.94
N LEU A 106 5.15 -1.90 10.78
CA LEU A 106 6.60 -1.98 10.98
C LEU A 106 7.37 -0.98 10.09
N ALA A 107 6.90 -0.79 8.85
CA ALA A 107 7.50 0.17 7.93
C ALA A 107 7.29 1.62 8.38
N PHE A 108 6.19 1.91 9.07
CA PHE A 108 5.85 3.26 9.53
C PHE A 108 6.58 3.66 10.80
N GLU A 109 7.01 2.71 11.63
CA GLU A 109 7.74 2.96 12.88
C GLU A 109 9.08 3.69 12.68
N SER A 110 9.65 3.64 11.47
CA SER A 110 10.89 4.32 11.10
C SER A 110 10.64 5.22 9.89
N GLU A 111 10.91 6.52 10.02
CA GLU A 111 10.75 7.49 8.93
C GLU A 111 11.58 7.12 7.70
N ALA A 112 12.84 6.73 7.92
CA ALA A 112 13.74 6.31 6.84
C ALA A 112 13.20 5.08 6.10
N THR A 113 12.80 4.04 6.86
CA THR A 113 12.21 2.82 6.29
C THR A 113 10.88 3.09 5.59
N GLY A 114 10.04 3.93 6.19
CA GLY A 114 8.76 4.34 5.63
C GLY A 114 8.93 5.07 4.30
N SER A 115 9.90 5.99 4.20
CA SER A 115 10.19 6.73 2.96
C SER A 115 10.54 5.80 1.79
N ILE A 116 11.19 4.67 2.08
CA ILE A 116 11.59 3.65 1.11
C ILE A 116 10.43 2.71 0.80
N CYS A 117 9.73 2.21 1.82
CA CYS A 117 8.83 1.08 1.70
C CYS A 117 7.37 1.47 1.48
N LEU A 118 6.95 2.63 1.98
CA LEU A 118 5.58 3.09 1.93
C LEU A 118 5.34 4.02 0.74
N VAL A 119 4.09 4.05 0.31
CA VAL A 119 3.60 4.95 -0.72
C VAL A 119 2.12 5.21 -0.47
N ALA A 120 1.66 6.41 -0.79
CA ALA A 120 0.24 6.72 -0.82
C ALA A 120 -0.47 5.81 -1.85
N PHE A 121 -1.68 5.36 -1.51
CA PHE A 121 -2.36 4.33 -2.28
C PHE A 121 -2.81 4.81 -3.66
N ASP A 122 -3.18 6.09 -3.80
CA ASP A 122 -3.44 6.76 -5.07
C ASP A 122 -2.23 6.67 -6.03
N ARG A 123 -1.02 6.96 -5.54
CA ARG A 123 0.21 6.88 -6.30
C ARG A 123 0.53 5.44 -6.68
N TRP A 124 0.28 4.49 -5.78
CA TRP A 124 0.39 3.06 -6.10
C TRP A 124 -0.57 2.66 -7.22
N GLN A 125 -1.82 3.15 -7.22
CA GLN A 125 -2.79 2.87 -8.28
C GLN A 125 -2.31 3.39 -9.63
N GLN A 126 -1.72 4.59 -9.67
CA GLN A 126 -1.13 5.16 -10.88
C GLN A 126 0.00 4.26 -11.41
N LEU A 127 0.94 3.86 -10.55
CA LEU A 127 2.05 2.96 -10.92
C LEU A 127 1.53 1.63 -11.49
N ALA A 128 0.56 1.01 -10.83
CA ALA A 128 -0.02 -0.27 -11.25
C ALA A 128 -0.69 -0.18 -12.64
N GLN A 129 -1.38 0.93 -12.94
CA GLN A 129 -2.02 1.15 -14.23
C GLN A 129 -1.01 1.31 -15.38
N HIS A 130 0.12 1.97 -15.12
CA HIS A 130 1.19 2.11 -16.11
C HIS A 130 1.85 0.75 -16.43
N THR A 131 2.11 -0.09 -15.43
CA THR A 131 2.69 -1.43 -15.64
C THR A 131 1.74 -2.36 -16.42
N GLN A 132 0.43 -2.27 -16.18
CA GLN A 132 -0.56 -3.06 -16.93
C GLN A 132 -0.65 -2.62 -18.41
N LYS A 133 -0.70 -1.31 -18.68
CA LYS A 133 -0.71 -0.78 -20.06
C LYS A 133 0.56 -1.15 -20.84
N ALA A 134 1.73 -1.09 -20.20
CA ALA A 134 2.99 -1.47 -20.81
C ALA A 134 3.06 -2.97 -21.16
N ARG A 135 2.44 -3.84 -20.35
CA ARG A 135 2.34 -5.28 -20.63
C ARG A 135 1.38 -5.62 -21.76
N SER A 136 0.29 -4.87 -21.92
CA SER A 136 -0.65 -5.07 -23.04
C SER A 136 -0.14 -4.60 -24.40
N LEU A 137 0.98 -3.86 -24.45
CA LEU A 137 1.56 -3.29 -25.66
C LEU A 137 2.74 -4.10 -26.22
N LYS A 138 3.16 -5.20 -25.57
CA LYS A 138 4.18 -6.08 -26.16
C LYS A 138 3.56 -6.91 -27.28
N PRO A 139 4.00 -6.79 -28.55
CA PRO A 139 3.51 -7.65 -29.62
C PRO A 139 3.96 -9.10 -29.37
N LYS A 140 3.11 -10.05 -29.81
CA LYS A 140 3.41 -11.49 -29.82
C LYS A 140 4.55 -11.80 -30.78
#